data_AF-A0A5K1AET4-F1
#
_entry.id   AF-A0A5K1AET4-F1
#
_cell.length_a   1.000
_cell.length_b   1.000
_cell.length_c   1.000
_cell.angle_alpha   90.00
_cell.angle_beta   90.00
_cell.angle_gamma   90.00
#
_symmetry.space_group_name_H-M   'P 1'
#
loop_
_entity.id
_entity.type
_entity.pdbx_description
1 polymer ?
#
loop_
_entity_poly.entity_id
_entity_poly.type
_entity_poly.pdbx_seq_one_letter_code
_entity_poly.pdbx_strand_id
1 'polypeptide(L)' 'TVFAYGQTSSGKTFTMSGITEYTVADIYDYVRQ' A
#
# COMPACT_ATOMS: atom_id res chain seq x y z
N THR A 1 -7.87 -5.25 6.33
CA THR A 1 -6.56 -5.94 6.31
C THR A 1 -6.21 -6.32 4.89
N VAL A 2 -5.02 -5.99 4.42
CA VAL A 2 -4.54 -6.27 3.05
C VAL A 2 -3.30 -7.16 3.16
N PHE A 3 -3.26 -8.25 2.39
CA PHE A 3 -2.16 -9.21 2.40
C PHE A 3 -1.55 -9.36 1.01
N ALA A 4 -0.22 -9.29 0.92
CA ALA A 4 0.54 -9.68 -0.26
C ALA A 4 1.15 -11.07 -0.04
N TYR A 5 0.93 -12.00 -0.97
CA TYR A 5 1.39 -13.40 -0.88
C TYR A 5 2.36 -13.75 -2.02
N GLY A 6 3.31 -14.65 -1.75
CA GLY A 6 4.32 -15.10 -2.72
C GLY A 6 5.67 -15.42 -2.08
N GLN A 7 6.57 -16.03 -2.84
CA GLN A 7 7.93 -16.40 -2.39
C GLN A 7 8.82 -15.18 -2.11
N THR A 8 9.92 -15.36 -1.39
CA THR A 8 10.93 -14.31 -1.21
C THR A 8 11.40 -13.80 -2.57
N SER A 9 11.67 -12.49 -2.69
CA SER A 9 12.00 -11.81 -3.97
C SER A 9 10.84 -11.62 -4.96
N SER A 10 9.60 -12.08 -4.68
CA SER A 10 8.44 -11.85 -5.55
C SER A 10 7.84 -10.42 -5.50
N GLY A 11 8.54 -9.46 -4.91
CA GLY A 11 8.08 -8.06 -4.87
C GLY A 11 7.03 -7.69 -3.81
N LYS A 12 6.66 -8.58 -2.88
CA LYS A 12 5.63 -8.29 -1.85
C LYS A 12 5.87 -6.99 -1.08
N THR A 13 7.10 -6.74 -0.63
CA THR A 13 7.46 -5.51 0.10
C THR A 13 7.27 -4.29 -0.80
N PHE A 14 7.73 -4.36 -2.05
CA PHE A 14 7.58 -3.29 -3.03
C PHE A 14 6.09 -2.95 -3.26
N THR A 15 5.24 -3.97 -3.46
CA THR A 15 3.80 -3.77 -3.62
C THR A 15 3.15 -3.17 -2.36
N MET A 16 3.48 -3.67 -1.17
CA MET A 16 2.91 -3.16 0.08
C MET A 16 3.36 -1.73 0.39
N SER A 17 4.61 -1.36 0.08
CA SER A 17 5.09 0.02 0.20
C SER A 17 4.23 0.97 -0.63
N GLY A 18 4.00 0.65 -1.91
CA GLY A 18 3.13 1.45 -2.77
C GLY A 18 1.70 1.54 -2.22
N ILE A 19 1.11 0.41 -1.79
CA ILE A 19 -0.23 0.42 -1.17
C ILE A 19 -0.29 1.37 0.02
N THR A 20 0.70 1.34 0.91
CA THR A 20 0.75 2.24 2.07
C THR A 20 0.83 3.70 1.66
N GLU A 21 1.70 4.06 0.72
CA GLU A 21 1.88 5.44 0.26
C GLU A 21 0.61 6.00 -0.36
N TYR A 22 -0.01 5.27 -1.30
CA TYR A 22 -1.25 5.69 -1.95
C TYR A 22 -2.42 5.75 -0.96
N THR A 23 -2.57 4.77 -0.07
CA THR A 23 -3.66 4.77 0.92
C THR A 23 -3.59 5.98 1.85
N VAL A 24 -2.37 6.36 2.28
CA VAL A 24 -2.19 7.54 3.14
C VAL A 24 -2.55 8.82 2.37
N ALA A 25 -2.10 8.96 1.13
CA ALA A 25 -2.44 10.11 0.29
C ALA A 25 -3.97 10.25 0.12
N ASP A 26 -4.64 9.17 -0.26
CA ASP A 26 -6.09 9.14 -0.48
C ASP A 26 -6.87 9.52 0.79
N ILE A 27 -6.44 9.06 1.97
CA ILE A 27 -7.07 9.42 3.25
C ILE A 27 -6.93 10.92 3.51
N TYR A 28 -5.73 11.49 3.32
CA TYR A 28 -5.53 12.92 3.53
C TYR A 28 -6.35 13.77 2.55
N ASP A 29 -6.44 13.36 1.30
CA ASP A 29 -7.23 14.04 0.29
C ASP A 29 -8.74 13.93 0.55
N TYR A 30 -9.20 12.80 1.09
CA TYR A 30 -10.59 12.64 1.55
C TYR A 30 -10.92 13.56 2.73
N VAL A 31 -10.02 13.69 3.70
CA VAL A 31 -10.23 14.53 4.90
C VAL A 31 -10.17 16.03 4.59
N ARG A 32 -9.45 16.44 3.54
CA ARG A 32 -9.34 17.84 3.11
C ARG A 32 -10.50 18.32 2.25
N GLN A 33 -11.48 17.47 1.93
CA GLN A 33 -12.74 17.85 1.26
C GLN A 33 -13.72 18.47 2.27
#